data_AF-A0A6J2YLR2-F1
#
_entry.id   AF-A0A6J2YLR2-F1
#
_cell.length_a   1.000
_cell.length_b   1.000
_cell.length_c   1.000
_cell.angle_alpha   90.00
_cell.angle_beta   90.00
_cell.angle_gamma   90.00
#
_symmetry.space_group_name_H-M   'P 1'
#
loop_
_entity.id
_entity.type
_entity.pdbx_description
1 polymer ?
#
loop_
_entity_poly.entity_id
_entity_poly.type
_entity_poly.pdbx_seq_one_letter_code
_entity_poly.pdbx_strand_id
1 'polypeptide(L)'
;MKTDQAKKVVIKVDSNIQQENVKNLRRTLKPLQPLATDKENLAGRSLILKNSKQLQESEYKKEKPELMHKAVQTDPYIATVDDLTSEEGSVEYWKRVAEKRQESLDVSLCEIEKLKDNIEALQEENKICKEMLEESKNLVEVLQEIINDGDNEETPDNKADDTEETESENQL
;
A
#
# COMPACT_ATOMS: atom_id res chain seq x y z
N MET A 1 58.70 35.11 -49.45
CA MET A 1 58.17 34.01 -48.62
C MET A 1 56.67 33.96 -48.84
N LYS A 2 56.14 32.82 -49.29
CA LYS A 2 54.75 32.66 -49.75
C LYS A 2 53.87 32.29 -48.54
N THR A 3 52.70 32.92 -48.42
CA THR A 3 51.67 32.61 -47.44
C THR A 3 50.86 31.40 -47.91
N ASP A 4 50.80 30.33 -47.11
CA ASP A 4 49.96 29.17 -47.38
C ASP A 4 48.48 29.50 -47.13
N GLN A 5 47.66 29.41 -48.18
CA GLN A 5 46.21 29.49 -48.09
C GLN A 5 45.64 28.13 -47.71
N ALA A 6 44.83 28.09 -46.64
CA ALA A 6 44.12 26.90 -46.19
C ALA A 6 43.12 26.39 -47.24
N LYS A 7 43.23 25.10 -47.62
CA LYS A 7 42.31 24.43 -48.54
C LYS A 7 40.94 24.22 -47.86
N LYS A 8 39.91 24.88 -48.37
CA LYS A 8 38.50 24.67 -47.98
C LYS A 8 37.98 23.36 -48.59
N VAL A 9 37.68 22.36 -47.76
CA VAL A 9 37.03 21.11 -48.19
C VAL A 9 35.52 21.36 -48.32
N VAL A 10 35.00 21.19 -49.54
CA VAL A 10 33.57 21.30 -49.84
C VAL A 10 33.00 19.88 -49.89
N ILE A 11 32.19 19.51 -48.90
CA ILE A 11 31.44 18.26 -48.91
C ILE A 11 30.22 18.49 -49.81
N LYS A 12 30.22 17.85 -50.99
CA LYS A 12 29.02 17.75 -51.82
C LYS A 12 28.09 16.71 -51.20
N VAL A 13 27.01 17.19 -50.58
CA VAL A 13 25.87 16.34 -50.21
C VAL A 13 24.95 16.34 -51.42
N ASP A 14 24.93 15.23 -52.16
CA ASP A 14 23.93 15.02 -53.21
C ASP A 14 22.55 14.90 -52.53
N SER A 15 21.84 16.03 -52.56
CA SER A 15 20.40 16.04 -52.35
C SER A 15 19.76 15.34 -53.56
N ASN A 16 18.85 14.42 -53.28
CA ASN A 16 17.91 13.82 -54.21
C ASN A 16 18.29 12.44 -54.80
N ILE A 17 18.37 11.43 -53.93
CA ILE A 17 17.86 10.09 -54.25
C ILE A 17 16.85 9.71 -53.15
N GLN A 18 15.59 10.08 -53.42
CA GLN A 18 14.40 9.24 -53.23
C GLN A 18 14.50 8.26 -52.04
N GLN A 19 14.13 8.65 -50.82
CA GLN A 19 12.74 8.73 -50.38
C GLN A 19 11.89 7.48 -50.68
N GLU A 20 12.44 6.26 -50.64
CA GLU A 20 11.56 5.07 -50.69
C GLU A 20 12.14 3.75 -50.13
N ASN A 21 12.82 3.72 -48.96
CA ASN A 21 12.97 2.42 -48.25
C ASN A 21 13.29 2.41 -46.74
N VAL A 22 12.94 3.45 -45.97
CA VAL A 22 13.13 3.43 -44.51
C VAL A 22 12.09 2.60 -43.74
N LYS A 23 11.14 1.95 -44.43
CA LYS A 23 10.03 1.23 -43.79
C LYS A 23 10.39 -0.17 -43.26
N ASN A 24 11.58 -0.69 -43.53
CA ASN A 24 11.92 -2.09 -43.23
C ASN A 24 13.05 -2.30 -42.19
N LEU A 25 13.36 -1.29 -41.35
CA LEU A 25 14.32 -1.46 -40.24
C LEU A 25 13.68 -1.70 -38.86
N ARG A 26 12.35 -1.68 -38.74
CA ARG A 26 11.69 -2.20 -37.52
C ARG A 26 11.49 -3.70 -37.66
N ARG A 27 12.25 -4.48 -36.89
CA ARG A 27 11.84 -5.85 -36.57
C ARG A 27 10.48 -5.76 -35.88
N THR A 28 9.44 -6.29 -36.51
CA THR A 28 8.13 -6.44 -35.89
C THR A 28 8.25 -7.48 -34.78
N LEU A 29 7.73 -7.16 -33.59
CA LEU A 29 7.70 -8.11 -32.47
C LEU A 29 6.85 -9.31 -32.88
N LYS A 30 7.40 -10.52 -32.75
CA LYS A 30 6.66 -11.75 -33.00
C LYS A 30 5.53 -11.87 -31.96
N PRO A 31 4.30 -12.22 -32.35
CA PRO A 31 3.24 -12.50 -31.39
C PRO A 31 3.67 -13.71 -30.55
N LEU A 32 3.80 -13.51 -29.23
CA LEU A 32 4.43 -14.51 -28.38
C LEU A 32 3.59 -15.79 -28.22
N GLN A 33 2.26 -15.76 -28.42
CA GLN A 33 1.42 -16.97 -28.42
C GLN A 33 0.10 -16.76 -29.20
N PRO A 34 -0.12 -17.44 -30.35
CA PRO A 34 -1.37 -17.31 -31.12
C PRO A 34 -2.55 -18.13 -30.58
N LEU A 35 -2.34 -19.03 -29.60
CA LEU A 35 -3.37 -19.92 -29.03
C LEU A 35 -3.67 -19.68 -27.53
N ALA A 36 -3.18 -18.59 -26.95
CA ALA A 36 -3.48 -18.26 -25.56
C ALA A 36 -4.95 -17.81 -25.42
N THR A 37 -5.84 -18.77 -25.17
CA THR A 37 -7.25 -18.52 -24.83
C THR A 37 -7.44 -18.08 -23.38
N ASP A 38 -6.38 -18.13 -22.57
CA ASP A 38 -6.39 -17.79 -21.15
C ASP A 38 -5.37 -16.66 -20.84
N LYS A 39 -5.79 -15.70 -20.02
CA LYS A 39 -5.20 -14.36 -19.81
C LYS A 39 -4.37 -14.27 -18.54
N GLU A 40 -3.87 -15.39 -18.06
CA GLU A 40 -3.27 -15.47 -16.75
C GLU A 40 -1.84 -16.02 -16.91
N ASN A 41 -0.86 -15.12 -16.72
CA ASN A 41 0.56 -15.43 -16.46
C ASN A 41 1.53 -15.62 -17.64
N LEU A 42 1.53 -14.70 -18.62
CA LEU A 42 2.65 -14.54 -19.55
C LEU A 42 3.37 -13.18 -19.40
N ALA A 43 3.99 -12.97 -18.24
CA ALA A 43 5.24 -12.20 -18.03
C ALA A 43 5.39 -11.83 -16.54
N GLY A 44 5.93 -12.75 -15.74
CA GLY A 44 6.90 -12.52 -14.65
C GLY A 44 6.84 -11.28 -13.74
N ARG A 45 5.68 -10.65 -13.51
CA ARG A 45 5.54 -9.58 -12.51
C ARG A 45 4.28 -9.83 -11.69
N SER A 46 4.46 -10.15 -10.41
CA SER A 46 3.36 -10.34 -9.47
C SER A 46 2.55 -9.05 -9.37
N LEU A 47 1.29 -9.09 -9.81
CA LEU A 47 0.34 -8.01 -9.62
C LEU A 47 -0.40 -8.26 -8.31
N ILE A 48 -0.16 -7.37 -7.33
CA ILE A 48 -0.93 -7.30 -6.09
C ILE A 48 -2.40 -7.11 -6.46
N LEU A 49 -3.22 -8.14 -6.22
CA LEU A 49 -4.68 -8.05 -6.33
C LEU A 49 -5.21 -7.12 -5.23
N LYS A 50 -5.60 -5.89 -5.60
CA LYS A 50 -6.46 -5.04 -4.78
C LYS A 50 -7.91 -5.23 -5.22
N ASN A 51 -8.58 -6.24 -4.67
CA ASN A 51 -10.03 -6.36 -4.74
C ASN A 51 -10.64 -6.12 -3.36
N SER A 52 -10.90 -4.85 -3.05
CA SER A 52 -11.98 -4.44 -2.15
C SER A 52 -12.39 -3.00 -2.50
N LYS A 53 -13.18 -2.87 -3.57
CA LYS A 53 -13.98 -1.68 -3.79
C LYS A 53 -15.41 -2.00 -3.39
N GLN A 54 -15.84 -1.49 -2.24
CA GLN A 54 -17.23 -1.15 -2.05
C GLN A 54 -17.29 0.24 -1.43
N LEU A 55 -17.96 1.13 -2.16
CA LEU A 55 -18.51 2.42 -1.74
C LEU A 55 -17.50 3.51 -1.31
N GLN A 56 -17.20 4.42 -2.24
CA GLN A 56 -17.69 5.80 -2.13
C GLN A 56 -17.35 6.58 -3.41
N GLU A 57 -18.43 7.11 -3.99
CA GLU A 57 -18.44 8.06 -5.08
C GLU A 57 -17.77 9.35 -4.61
N SER A 58 -16.61 9.67 -5.18
CA SER A 58 -16.04 11.00 -5.11
C SER A 58 -15.43 11.32 -6.47
N GLU A 59 -15.96 12.38 -7.07
CA GLU A 59 -15.51 12.95 -8.32
C GLU A 59 -14.06 13.44 -8.20
N TYR A 60 -13.10 12.57 -8.50
CA TYR A 60 -11.76 13.01 -8.81
C TYR A 60 -11.56 12.87 -10.32
N LYS A 61 -11.68 14.01 -11.02
CA LYS A 61 -11.10 14.17 -12.35
C LYS A 61 -9.66 13.68 -12.27
N LYS A 62 -9.38 12.53 -12.88
CA LYS A 62 -8.01 12.05 -13.08
C LYS A 62 -7.34 13.02 -14.04
N GLU A 63 -6.66 14.02 -13.51
CA GLU A 63 -5.66 14.75 -14.26
C GLU A 63 -4.63 13.72 -14.75
N LYS A 64 -4.39 13.73 -16.06
CA LYS A 64 -3.33 12.94 -16.65
C LYS A 64 -2.03 13.34 -15.95
N PRO A 65 -1.18 12.40 -15.51
CA PRO A 65 0.13 12.76 -15.01
C PRO A 65 0.88 13.42 -16.17
N GLU A 66 1.04 14.74 -16.06
CA GLU A 66 1.89 15.51 -16.95
C GLU A 66 3.30 14.95 -16.75
N LEU A 67 3.91 14.47 -17.85
CA LEU A 67 5.27 13.97 -17.83
C LEU A 67 6.18 15.18 -17.58
N MET A 68 6.45 15.44 -16.31
CA MET A 68 7.46 16.39 -15.87
C MET A 68 8.73 16.15 -16.68
N HIS A 69 9.19 17.20 -17.35
CA HIS A 69 10.43 17.16 -18.13
C HIS A 69 11.56 16.56 -17.27
N LYS A 70 12.40 15.72 -17.90
CA LYS A 70 13.57 15.04 -17.31
C LYS A 70 14.57 15.96 -16.57
N ALA A 71 14.34 17.27 -16.57
CA ALA A 71 15.16 18.28 -15.93
C ALA A 71 14.92 18.43 -14.41
N VAL A 72 13.91 17.75 -13.82
CA VAL A 72 13.57 17.92 -12.39
C VAL A 72 14.08 16.78 -11.50
N GLN A 73 14.65 15.70 -12.08
CA GLN A 73 14.90 14.45 -11.34
C GLN A 73 16.37 14.04 -11.22
N THR A 74 17.29 15.00 -11.19
CA THR A 74 18.69 14.70 -10.82
C THR A 74 19.21 15.78 -9.91
N ASP A 75 19.78 15.32 -8.80
CA ASP A 75 20.74 16.05 -7.99
C ASP A 75 21.72 16.82 -8.90
N PRO A 76 22.08 18.08 -8.60
CA PRO A 76 23.01 18.86 -9.43
C PRO A 76 24.38 18.19 -9.65
N TYR A 77 24.72 17.18 -8.85
CA TYR A 77 25.91 16.35 -9.04
C TYR A 77 25.66 15.19 -10.01
N ILE A 78 26.36 15.21 -11.15
CA ILE A 78 26.43 14.10 -12.08
C ILE A 78 27.73 13.34 -11.79
N ALA A 79 27.61 12.11 -11.26
CA ALA A 79 28.75 11.24 -11.06
C ALA A 79 29.49 11.03 -12.38
N THR A 80 30.80 11.28 -12.35
CA THR A 80 31.64 11.09 -13.53
C THR A 80 31.91 9.60 -13.77
N VAL A 81 32.33 9.24 -14.98
CA VAL A 81 32.72 7.85 -15.27
C VAL A 81 33.87 7.42 -14.37
N ASP A 82 34.78 8.34 -14.07
CA ASP A 82 35.92 8.09 -13.17
C ASP A 82 35.44 7.78 -11.75
N ASP A 83 34.50 8.57 -11.20
CA ASP A 83 33.91 8.32 -9.86
C ASP A 83 33.31 6.91 -9.68
N LEU A 84 32.90 6.27 -10.79
CA LEU A 84 32.25 4.96 -10.79
C LEU A 84 33.17 3.82 -11.25
N THR A 85 34.35 4.12 -11.82
CA THR A 85 35.21 3.12 -12.47
C THR A 85 36.68 3.15 -12.02
N SER A 86 37.11 4.19 -11.30
CA SER A 86 38.43 4.26 -10.68
C SER A 86 38.52 3.33 -9.46
N GLU A 87 39.75 3.00 -9.05
CA GLU A 87 40.01 2.18 -7.86
C GLU A 87 39.66 2.94 -6.56
N GLU A 88 39.88 4.26 -6.55
CA GLU A 88 39.44 5.17 -5.50
C GLU A 88 38.53 6.26 -6.09
N GLY A 89 37.30 6.36 -5.58
CA GLY A 89 36.35 7.40 -5.98
C GLY A 89 36.78 8.80 -5.53
N SER A 90 36.37 9.83 -6.28
CA SER A 90 36.70 11.23 -5.96
C SER A 90 36.20 11.66 -4.58
N VAL A 91 36.87 12.65 -3.99
CA VAL A 91 36.47 13.28 -2.72
C VAL A 91 35.05 13.84 -2.81
N GLU A 92 34.70 14.47 -3.94
CA GLU A 92 33.36 15.04 -4.16
C GLU A 92 32.28 13.97 -4.24
N TYR A 93 32.59 12.81 -4.83
CA TYR A 93 31.69 11.67 -4.84
C TYR A 93 31.39 11.19 -3.41
N TRP A 94 32.42 10.98 -2.60
CA TRP A 94 32.24 10.54 -1.21
C TRP A 94 31.53 11.56 -0.34
N LYS A 95 31.80 12.84 -0.54
CA LYS A 95 31.06 13.93 0.12
C LYS A 95 29.57 13.87 -0.23
N ARG A 96 29.22 13.73 -1.51
CA ARG A 96 27.81 13.62 -1.92
C ARG A 96 27.15 12.35 -1.37
N VAL A 97 27.86 11.23 -1.35
CA VAL A 97 27.37 9.97 -0.75
C VAL A 97 27.11 10.16 0.75
N ALA A 98 28.01 10.84 1.47
CA ALA A 98 27.84 11.13 2.89
C ALA A 98 26.63 12.03 3.14
N GLU A 99 26.49 13.12 2.37
CA GLU A 99 25.33 14.02 2.44
C GLU A 99 24.02 13.25 2.15
N LYS A 100 24.00 12.40 1.11
CA LYS A 100 22.82 11.60 0.77
C LYS A 100 22.45 10.60 1.86
N ARG A 101 23.45 9.97 2.49
CA ARG A 101 23.25 9.08 3.64
C ARG A 101 22.71 9.84 4.84
N GLN A 102 23.21 11.06 5.08
CA GLN A 102 22.71 11.93 6.14
C GLN A 102 21.24 12.31 5.90
N GLU A 103 20.88 12.79 4.69
CA GLU A 103 19.49 13.07 4.32
C GLU A 103 18.59 11.85 4.53
N SER A 104 19.04 10.66 4.10
CA SER A 104 18.28 9.41 4.28
C SER A 104 18.13 9.02 5.75
N LEU A 105 19.14 9.28 6.58
CA LEU A 105 19.11 9.01 8.01
C LEU A 105 18.14 9.96 8.70
N ASP A 106 18.19 11.25 8.40
CA ASP A 106 17.30 12.27 8.97
C ASP A 106 15.83 11.96 8.66
N VAL A 107 15.53 11.55 7.43
CA VAL A 107 14.18 11.09 7.05
C VAL A 107 13.76 9.86 7.86
N SER A 108 14.67 8.90 8.05
CA SER A 108 14.39 7.69 8.83
C SER A 108 14.17 8.00 10.31
N LEU A 109 14.94 8.94 10.88
CA LEU A 109 14.78 9.37 12.27
C LEU A 109 13.46 10.12 12.48
N CYS A 110 13.10 11.03 11.57
CA CYS A 110 11.79 11.69 11.59
C CYS A 110 10.64 10.69 11.54
N GLU A 111 10.75 9.65 10.71
CA GLU A 111 9.72 8.61 10.63
C GLU A 111 9.65 7.77 11.90
N ILE A 112 10.80 7.42 12.49
CA ILE A 112 10.84 6.69 13.77
C ILE A 112 10.16 7.48 14.88
N GLU A 113 10.40 8.79 14.96
CA GLU A 113 9.75 9.67 15.93
C GLU A 113 8.22 9.67 15.75
N LYS A 114 7.74 9.89 14.52
CA LYS A 114 6.29 9.83 14.22
C LYS A 114 5.68 8.47 14.55
N LEU A 115 6.38 7.39 14.27
CA LEU A 115 5.90 6.04 14.58
C LEU A 115 5.81 5.82 16.09
N LYS A 116 6.73 6.38 16.88
CA LYS A 116 6.65 6.31 18.35
C LYS A 116 5.44 7.07 18.86
N ASP A 117 5.21 8.30 18.40
CA ASP A 117 4.06 9.11 18.78
C ASP A 117 2.74 8.40 18.46
N ASN A 118 2.65 7.79 17.26
CA ASN A 118 1.49 7.00 16.86
C ASN A 118 1.29 5.76 17.73
N ILE A 119 2.36 5.05 18.10
CA ILE A 119 2.29 3.89 19.00
C ILE A 119 1.80 4.32 20.38
N GLU A 120 2.32 5.43 20.92
CA GLU A 120 1.90 5.96 22.21
C GLU A 120 0.41 6.31 22.22
N ALA A 121 -0.06 7.06 21.21
CA ALA A 121 -1.47 7.41 21.07
C ALA A 121 -2.37 6.18 20.94
N LEU A 122 -1.98 5.19 20.12
CA LEU A 122 -2.75 3.94 19.96
C LEU A 122 -2.77 3.10 21.23
N GLN A 123 -1.68 3.09 22.00
CA GLN A 123 -1.62 2.38 23.28
C GLN A 123 -2.52 3.03 24.33
N GLU A 124 -2.56 4.37 24.37
CA GLU A 124 -3.47 5.12 25.23
C GLU A 124 -4.95 4.87 24.85
N GLU A 125 -5.29 4.95 23.56
CA GLU A 125 -6.64 4.66 23.08
C GLU A 125 -7.06 3.22 23.42
N ASN A 126 -6.16 2.24 23.22
CA ASN A 126 -6.41 0.85 23.56
C ASN A 126 -6.64 0.65 25.05
N LYS A 127 -5.88 1.37 25.90
CA LYS A 127 -6.06 1.37 27.35
C LYS A 127 -7.44 1.89 27.73
N ILE A 128 -7.85 3.04 27.18
CA ILE A 128 -9.18 3.63 27.44
C ILE A 128 -10.29 2.68 27.00
N CYS A 129 -10.16 2.04 25.82
CA CYS A 129 -11.15 1.07 25.34
C CYS A 129 -11.29 -0.14 26.27
N LYS A 130 -10.18 -0.61 26.85
CA LYS A 130 -10.19 -1.71 27.82
C LYS A 130 -10.85 -1.30 29.14
N GLU A 131 -10.57 -0.10 29.63
CA GLU A 131 -11.19 0.45 30.83
C GLU A 131 -12.71 0.57 30.64
N MET A 132 -13.16 1.16 29.53
CA MET A 132 -14.59 1.28 29.21
C MET A 132 -15.28 -0.09 29.04
N LEU A 133 -14.58 -1.08 28.47
CA LEU A 133 -15.08 -2.45 28.38
C LEU A 133 -15.26 -3.06 29.77
N GLU A 134 -14.32 -2.85 30.68
CA GLU A 134 -14.38 -3.38 32.04
C GLU A 134 -15.50 -2.72 32.84
N GLU A 135 -15.64 -1.40 32.74
CA GLU A 135 -16.77 -0.67 33.33
C GLU A 135 -18.12 -1.18 32.79
N SER A 136 -18.20 -1.47 31.49
CA SER A 136 -19.42 -2.02 30.87
C SER A 136 -19.73 -3.43 31.37
N LYS A 137 -18.72 -4.29 31.54
CA LYS A 137 -18.91 -5.62 32.15
C LYS A 137 -19.39 -5.51 33.59
N ASN A 138 -18.76 -4.64 34.38
CA ASN A 138 -19.16 -4.40 35.77
C ASN A 138 -20.61 -3.89 35.84
N LEU A 139 -21.02 -2.99 34.94
CA LEU A 139 -22.42 -2.57 34.83
C LEU A 139 -23.36 -3.75 34.53
N VAL A 140 -23.00 -4.60 33.57
CA VAL A 140 -23.78 -5.80 33.24
C VAL A 140 -23.88 -6.75 34.44
N GLU A 141 -22.79 -6.94 35.19
CA GLU A 141 -22.76 -7.78 36.39
C GLU A 141 -23.72 -7.24 37.47
N VAL A 142 -23.67 -5.94 37.76
CA VAL A 142 -24.61 -5.29 38.69
C VAL A 142 -26.06 -5.42 38.22
N LEU A 143 -26.33 -5.24 36.92
CA LEU A 143 -27.68 -5.42 36.38
C LEU A 143 -28.15 -6.87 36.47
N GLN A 144 -27.26 -7.83 36.27
CA GLN A 144 -27.56 -9.26 36.42
C GLN A 144 -27.85 -9.61 37.89
N GLU A 145 -27.12 -9.03 38.84
CA GLU A 145 -27.37 -9.16 40.29
C GLU A 145 -28.79 -8.68 40.63
N ILE A 146 -29.18 -7.48 40.17
CA ILE A 146 -30.52 -6.91 40.43
C ILE A 146 -31.64 -7.80 39.85
N ILE A 147 -31.46 -8.35 38.64
CA ILE A 147 -32.46 -9.25 38.03
C ILE A 147 -32.56 -10.56 38.83
N ASN A 148 -31.43 -11.14 39.21
CA ASN A 148 -31.39 -12.39 39.97
C ASN A 148 -31.96 -12.22 41.40
N ASP A 149 -31.73 -11.07 42.04
CA ASP A 149 -32.28 -10.75 43.36
C ASP A 149 -33.80 -10.49 43.30
N GLY A 150 -34.31 -9.94 42.19
CA GLY A 150 -35.74 -9.74 41.96
C GLY A 150 -36.53 -11.01 41.67
N ASP A 151 -35.89 -12.05 41.10
CA ASP A 151 -36.52 -13.34 40.80
C ASP A 151 -36.52 -14.32 42.01
N ASN A 152 -35.78 -14.03 43.08
CA ASN A 152 -35.69 -14.86 44.29
C ASN A 152 -36.76 -14.58 45.36
N GLU A 153 -37.72 -13.68 45.11
CA GLU A 153 -38.95 -13.63 45.90
C GLU A 153 -39.86 -14.80 45.49
N GLU A 154 -39.56 -16.00 46.01
CA GLU A 154 -40.46 -17.15 45.99
C GLU A 154 -41.83 -16.74 46.56
N THR A 155 -42.85 -16.66 45.71
CA THR A 155 -44.25 -16.71 46.14
C THR A 155 -44.54 -18.08 46.76
N PRO A 156 -44.89 -18.18 48.04
CA PRO A 156 -45.36 -19.43 48.62
C PRO A 156 -46.89 -19.39 48.65
N ASP A 157 -47.57 -19.92 47.62
CA ASP A 157 -48.81 -20.69 47.86
C ASP A 157 -49.42 -21.20 46.55
N ASN A 158 -49.50 -22.52 46.43
CA ASN A 158 -50.77 -23.24 46.41
C ASN A 158 -50.46 -24.72 46.16
N LYS A 159 -50.19 -25.44 47.26
CA LYS A 159 -50.51 -26.87 47.27
C LYS A 159 -52.03 -26.97 47.28
N ALA A 160 -52.63 -27.15 46.10
CA ALA A 160 -53.96 -27.69 46.00
C ALA A 160 -53.88 -29.17 46.44
N ASP A 161 -54.23 -29.34 47.70
CA ASP A 161 -54.71 -30.56 48.34
C ASP A 161 -55.82 -31.18 47.47
N ASP A 162 -55.53 -32.30 46.82
CA ASP A 162 -56.56 -33.15 46.19
C ASP A 162 -56.73 -34.36 47.11
N THR A 163 -57.57 -34.14 48.13
CA THR A 163 -58.00 -35.14 49.08
C THR A 163 -58.98 -36.10 48.40
N GLU A 164 -58.60 -37.38 48.39
CA GLU A 164 -59.40 -38.61 48.29
C GLU A 164 -60.89 -38.52 47.93
N GLU A 165 -61.28 -39.14 46.81
CA GLU A 165 -62.52 -39.93 46.74
C GLU A 165 -62.24 -41.27 46.03
N THR A 166 -61.84 -42.25 46.83
CA THR A 166 -61.99 -43.67 46.49
C THR A 166 -63.43 -44.09 46.81
N GLU A 167 -64.28 -44.29 45.80
CA GLU A 167 -65.39 -45.22 45.91
C GLU A 167 -65.37 -46.23 44.75
N SER A 168 -65.00 -47.42 45.15
CA SER A 168 -65.13 -48.71 44.48
C SER A 168 -66.54 -48.97 43.94
N GLU A 169 -66.65 -49.33 42.67
CA GLU A 169 -67.81 -50.09 42.18
C GLU A 169 -67.37 -51.43 41.57
N ASN A 170 -67.88 -52.47 42.23
CA ASN A 170 -67.58 -53.88 42.03
C ASN A 170 -68.22 -54.44 40.75
N GLN A 171 -67.58 -55.50 40.26
CA GLN A 171 -68.08 -56.49 39.31
C GLN A 171 -69.51 -56.97 39.60
N LEU A 172 -70.35 -57.02 38.55
CA LEU A 172 -71.03 -58.25 38.11
C LEU A 172 -71.44 -58.16 36.63
#